data_AF-A0A1V4CGA9-F1
#
_entry.id   AF-A0A1V4CGA9-F1
#
_cell.length_a   1.000
_cell.length_b   1.000
_cell.length_c   1.000
_cell.angle_alpha   90.00
_cell.angle_beta   90.00
_cell.angle_gamma   90.00
#
_symmetry.space_group_name_H-M   'P 1'
#
loop_
_entity.id
_entity.type
_entity.pdbx_description
1 polymer ?
#
loop_
_entity_poly.entity_id
_entity_poly.type
_entity_poly.pdbx_seq_one_letter_code
_entity_poly.pdbx_strand_id
1 'polypeptide(L)'
;MRSFCRHSIFSVSKLAPAVALAGMLVAPLASAQGVYRIVGPDGKVTYSDQPPPAATNARPVDGASSAGSAAPTLPVEVRQAASRYPVTLYTGADCSPCDSGRNFLSTRGIPFAEKTVNSSDDVAAFKRLSGATSLPLLTVGGQQLKGYSATEWGQYLDAAGYPKKSVLPPSYRREAATPLVEAKPAAAPATRTPAGQPAADTPAEVPVTPPASNPSGIRF
;
A
#
# COMPACT_ATOMS: atom_id res chain seq x y z
N MET A 1 29.64 -37.90 -49.76
CA MET A 1 29.12 -38.24 -51.12
C MET A 1 29.44 -39.71 -51.41
N ARG A 2 28.52 -40.43 -52.07
CA ARG A 2 28.34 -41.92 -52.17
C ARG A 2 27.42 -42.44 -51.05
N SER A 3 26.09 -42.49 -51.15
CA SER A 3 25.12 -42.81 -52.23
C SER A 3 24.89 -44.33 -52.46
N PHE A 4 23.66 -44.73 -52.14
CA PHE A 4 22.77 -45.81 -52.64
C PHE A 4 23.00 -47.30 -52.31
N CYS A 5 21.98 -47.88 -51.65
CA CYS A 5 21.01 -48.91 -52.12
C CYS A 5 20.80 -50.00 -51.02
N ARG A 6 19.66 -50.66 -50.80
CA ARG A 6 18.20 -50.53 -51.08
C ARG A 6 17.58 -51.89 -50.61
N HIS A 7 16.36 -51.87 -50.06
CA HIS A 7 15.37 -52.98 -49.93
C HIS A 7 15.47 -54.02 -48.80
N SER A 8 14.41 -54.09 -47.98
CA SER A 8 13.38 -55.18 -47.94
C SER A 8 12.41 -54.86 -46.79
N ILE A 9 11.27 -54.19 -47.01
CA ILE A 9 9.93 -54.69 -47.37
C ILE A 9 9.48 -56.00 -46.69
N PHE A 10 8.29 -55.92 -46.08
CA PHE A 10 7.41 -56.94 -45.49
C PHE A 10 7.79 -57.40 -44.07
N SER A 11 6.95 -57.25 -43.04
CA SER A 11 5.64 -57.87 -43.02
C SER A 11 4.59 -57.07 -42.25
N VAL A 12 3.43 -56.97 -42.87
CA VAL A 12 2.18 -56.42 -42.36
C VAL A 12 1.56 -57.46 -41.44
N SER A 13 1.26 -57.11 -40.18
CA SER A 13 0.28 -57.85 -39.40
C SER A 13 -0.84 -56.90 -39.00
N LYS A 14 -1.87 -56.87 -39.85
CA LYS A 14 -3.18 -56.32 -39.53
C LYS A 14 -3.93 -57.38 -38.73
N LEU A 15 -4.53 -57.00 -37.60
CA LEU A 15 -5.80 -57.54 -37.13
C LEU A 15 -6.36 -56.61 -36.04
N ALA A 16 -7.20 -55.66 -36.48
CA ALA A 16 -8.37 -55.20 -35.75
C ALA A 16 -9.59 -55.83 -36.43
N PRO A 17 -10.68 -56.17 -35.71
CA PRO A 17 -11.79 -55.22 -35.44
C PRO A 17 -12.45 -55.50 -34.07
N ALA A 18 -13.44 -54.81 -33.51
CA ALA A 18 -14.09 -53.51 -33.57
C ALA A 18 -15.11 -53.50 -32.39
N VAL A 19 -15.77 -52.36 -32.14
CA VAL A 19 -17.03 -52.18 -31.37
C VAL A 19 -16.83 -52.00 -29.84
N ALA A 20 -16.68 -50.79 -29.31
CA ALA A 20 -17.64 -49.69 -29.07
C ALA A 20 -18.55 -49.89 -27.83
N LEU A 21 -18.34 -49.06 -26.80
CA LEU A 21 -19.33 -48.53 -25.83
C LEU A 21 -18.63 -47.36 -25.08
N ALA A 22 -18.79 -46.10 -25.49
CA ALA A 22 -19.81 -45.17 -24.98
C ALA A 22 -19.81 -45.04 -23.44
N GLY A 23 -19.13 -43.99 -22.94
CA GLY A 23 -19.07 -43.64 -21.51
C GLY A 23 -18.54 -42.22 -21.30
N MET A 24 -19.12 -41.25 -22.01
CA MET A 24 -18.82 -39.83 -21.88
C MET A 24 -19.40 -39.31 -20.56
N LEU A 25 -18.59 -39.30 -19.50
CA LEU A 25 -18.94 -38.61 -18.25
C LEU A 25 -18.75 -37.10 -18.45
N VAL A 26 -19.84 -36.41 -18.79
CA VAL A 26 -19.93 -34.96 -18.75
C VAL A 26 -20.06 -34.55 -17.29
N ALA A 27 -19.00 -33.98 -16.71
CA ALA A 27 -19.09 -33.30 -15.42
C ALA A 27 -19.78 -31.94 -15.61
N PRO A 28 -20.82 -31.60 -14.84
CA PRO A 28 -21.40 -30.27 -14.89
C PRO A 28 -20.41 -29.27 -14.29
N LEU A 29 -19.99 -28.30 -15.10
CA LEU A 29 -19.35 -27.07 -14.63
C LEU A 29 -20.36 -26.32 -13.75
N ALA A 30 -20.19 -26.41 -12.43
CA ALA A 30 -20.88 -25.53 -11.50
C ALA A 30 -20.40 -24.10 -11.75
N SER A 31 -21.17 -23.31 -12.49
CA SER A 31 -21.01 -21.86 -12.56
C SER A 31 -21.30 -21.28 -11.18
N ALA A 32 -20.28 -20.67 -10.56
CA ALA A 32 -20.41 -19.93 -9.32
C ALA A 32 -21.52 -18.88 -9.44
N GLN A 33 -22.52 -18.95 -8.57
CA GLN A 33 -23.60 -17.99 -8.51
C GLN A 33 -23.04 -16.69 -7.95
N GLY A 34 -22.88 -15.68 -8.81
CA GLY A 34 -22.41 -14.37 -8.38
C GLY A 34 -23.51 -13.67 -7.58
N VAL A 35 -23.24 -13.30 -6.34
CA VAL A 35 -24.13 -12.45 -5.54
C VAL A 35 -24.05 -11.02 -6.10
N TYR A 36 -25.16 -10.49 -6.61
CA TYR A 36 -25.22 -9.15 -7.20
C TYR A 36 -25.41 -8.10 -6.10
N ARG A 37 -24.58 -7.07 -6.12
CA ARG A 37 -24.69 -5.92 -5.23
C ARG A 37 -25.43 -4.80 -5.93
N ILE A 38 -26.63 -4.48 -5.47
CA ILE A 38 -27.45 -3.39 -5.98
C ILE A 38 -27.34 -2.22 -5.00
N VAL A 39 -26.97 -1.04 -5.51
CA VAL A 39 -26.91 0.19 -4.73
C VAL A 39 -28.10 1.06 -5.13
N GLY A 40 -29.01 1.30 -4.19
CA GLY A 40 -30.15 2.20 -4.39
C GLY A 40 -29.71 3.67 -4.45
N PRO A 41 -30.53 4.57 -5.03
CA PRO A 41 -30.26 6.02 -5.05
C PRO A 41 -30.02 6.65 -3.67
N ASP A 42 -30.53 6.00 -2.64
CA ASP A 42 -30.49 6.30 -1.22
C ASP A 42 -29.26 5.70 -0.49
N GLY A 43 -28.30 5.13 -1.24
CA GLY A 43 -27.00 4.66 -0.73
C GLY A 43 -27.04 3.32 0.02
N LYS A 44 -28.22 2.71 0.16
CA LYS A 44 -28.35 1.37 0.76
C LYS A 44 -27.89 0.29 -0.21
N VAL A 45 -27.15 -0.66 0.35
CA VAL A 45 -26.60 -1.81 -0.37
C VAL A 45 -27.49 -3.02 -0.10
N THR A 46 -28.07 -3.59 -1.16
CA THR A 46 -28.80 -4.86 -1.08
C THR A 46 -28.06 -5.91 -1.90
N TYR A 47 -27.78 -7.06 -1.30
CA TYR A 47 -27.18 -8.22 -1.97
C TYR A 47 -28.31 -9.17 -2.40
N SER A 48 -28.36 -9.50 -3.69
CA SER A 48 -29.40 -10.36 -4.27
C SER A 48 -28.78 -11.43 -5.15
N ASP A 49 -29.26 -12.66 -5.01
CA ASP A 49 -28.94 -13.81 -5.87
C ASP A 49 -29.79 -13.83 -7.16
N GLN A 50 -30.73 -12.88 -7.32
CA GLN A 50 -31.60 -12.78 -8.48
C GLN A 50 -31.02 -11.79 -9.52
N PRO A 51 -30.85 -12.19 -10.80
CA PRO A 51 -30.42 -11.27 -11.85
C PRO A 51 -31.45 -10.14 -12.01
N PRO A 52 -31.06 -8.85 -11.91
CA PRO A 52 -32.00 -7.74 -11.99
C PRO A 52 -32.50 -7.54 -13.43
N PRO A 53 -33.76 -7.08 -13.62
CA PRO A 53 -34.25 -6.66 -14.93
C PRO A 53 -33.36 -5.56 -15.52
N ALA A 54 -33.24 -5.54 -16.85
CA ALA A 54 -32.23 -4.83 -17.65
C ALA A 54 -32.15 -3.28 -17.54
N ALA A 55 -32.75 -2.68 -16.51
CA ALA A 55 -32.79 -1.23 -16.29
C ALA A 55 -32.03 -0.77 -15.03
N THR A 56 -31.19 -1.62 -14.41
CA THR A 56 -30.39 -1.21 -13.25
C THR A 56 -28.91 -1.49 -13.49
N ASN A 57 -28.07 -0.46 -13.32
CA ASN A 57 -26.61 -0.54 -13.38
C ASN A 57 -26.10 -1.44 -12.24
N ALA A 58 -26.10 -2.76 -12.45
CA ALA A 58 -25.50 -3.74 -11.58
C ALA A 58 -24.17 -4.18 -12.17
N ARG A 59 -23.07 -3.95 -11.43
CA ARG A 59 -21.73 -4.43 -11.77
C ARG A 59 -21.36 -5.59 -10.85
N PRO A 60 -20.83 -6.71 -11.36
CA PRO A 60 -20.34 -7.79 -10.51
C PRO A 60 -19.25 -7.30 -9.56
N VAL A 61 -19.32 -7.78 -8.31
CA VAL A 61 -18.33 -7.50 -7.26
C VAL A 61 -17.15 -8.45 -7.40
N ASP A 62 -16.11 -8.01 -8.10
CA ASP A 62 -14.79 -8.61 -7.98
C ASP A 62 -14.18 -8.16 -6.64
N GLY A 63 -13.88 -9.13 -5.77
CA GLY A 63 -13.41 -8.88 -4.42
C GLY A 63 -12.03 -8.22 -4.38
N ALA A 64 -11.98 -6.96 -3.95
CA ALA A 64 -10.98 -6.38 -3.05
C ALA A 64 -11.35 -4.91 -2.81
N SER A 65 -11.88 -4.61 -1.63
CA SER A 65 -12.05 -3.24 -1.16
C SER A 65 -10.69 -2.63 -0.82
N SER A 66 -10.43 -1.44 -1.33
CA SER A 66 -9.93 -0.37 -0.48
C SER A 66 -10.73 0.87 -0.78
N ALA A 67 -11.28 1.47 0.28
CA ALA A 67 -11.98 2.73 0.21
C ALA A 67 -11.02 3.80 -0.34
N GLY A 68 -11.36 4.38 -1.48
CA GLY A 68 -10.59 5.45 -2.10
C GLY A 68 -11.55 6.32 -2.88
N SER A 69 -11.68 7.58 -2.43
CA SER A 69 -12.30 8.71 -3.14
C SER A 69 -12.22 8.52 -4.65
N ALA A 70 -13.34 8.69 -5.36
CA ALA A 70 -13.49 8.55 -6.82
C ALA A 70 -12.17 8.85 -7.55
N ALA A 71 -11.33 7.82 -7.68
CA ALA A 71 -9.99 8.02 -8.18
C ALA A 71 -10.16 8.33 -9.66
N PRO A 72 -9.47 9.35 -10.20
CA PRO A 72 -9.48 9.59 -11.62
C PRO A 72 -9.12 8.27 -12.30
N THR A 73 -10.04 7.81 -13.15
CA THR A 73 -9.91 6.54 -13.87
C THR A 73 -8.60 6.57 -14.64
N LEU A 74 -7.60 5.86 -14.12
CA LEU A 74 -6.28 5.77 -14.76
C LEU A 74 -6.45 5.17 -16.17
N PRO A 75 -5.72 5.66 -17.18
CA PRO A 75 -5.67 5.03 -18.50
C PRO A 75 -5.33 3.54 -18.38
N VAL A 76 -5.86 2.73 -19.30
CA VAL A 76 -5.79 1.26 -19.21
C VAL A 76 -4.34 0.76 -19.17
N GLU A 77 -3.47 1.38 -19.97
CA GLU A 77 -2.06 1.02 -20.09
C GLU A 77 -1.33 1.24 -18.77
N VAL A 78 -1.52 2.41 -18.15
CA VAL A 78 -0.92 2.76 -16.86
C VAL A 78 -1.49 1.90 -15.74
N ARG A 79 -2.81 1.66 -15.75
CA ARG A 79 -3.47 0.83 -14.73
C ARG A 79 -3.00 -0.62 -14.78
N GLN A 80 -2.86 -1.18 -15.98
CA GLN A 80 -2.38 -2.54 -16.17
C GLN A 80 -0.94 -2.68 -15.67
N ALA A 81 -0.05 -1.76 -16.03
CA ALA A 81 1.32 -1.73 -15.52
C ALA A 81 1.36 -1.59 -13.99
N ALA A 82 0.61 -0.64 -13.42
CA ALA A 82 0.56 -0.40 -11.98
C ALA A 82 0.00 -1.56 -11.16
N SER A 83 -0.94 -2.33 -11.72
CA SER A 83 -1.49 -3.52 -11.04
C SER A 83 -0.51 -4.69 -11.03
N ARG A 84 0.39 -4.77 -12.03
CA ARG A 84 1.37 -5.86 -12.17
C ARG A 84 2.71 -5.55 -11.52
N TYR A 85 3.14 -4.30 -11.61
CA TYR A 85 4.46 -3.84 -11.19
C TYR A 85 4.34 -2.52 -10.40
N PRO A 86 3.67 -2.52 -9.24
CA PRO A 86 3.46 -1.30 -8.46
C PRO A 86 4.78 -0.60 -8.13
N VAL A 87 4.78 0.73 -8.22
CA VAL A 87 5.95 1.56 -7.96
C VAL A 87 5.87 2.14 -6.56
N THR A 88 6.91 1.94 -5.75
CA THR A 88 7.08 2.62 -4.46
C THR A 88 8.42 3.34 -4.44
N LEU A 89 8.39 4.61 -4.04
CA LEU A 89 9.58 5.42 -3.85
C LEU A 89 9.83 5.62 -2.36
N TYR A 90 11.00 5.24 -1.88
CA TYR A 90 11.43 5.48 -0.51
C TYR A 90 12.34 6.71 -0.50
N THR A 91 12.01 7.68 0.33
CA THR A 91 12.66 8.99 0.41
C THR A 91 12.98 9.35 1.86
N GLY A 92 13.74 10.41 2.07
CA GLY A 92 14.01 10.97 3.40
C GLY A 92 13.99 12.50 3.35
N ALA A 93 14.01 13.11 4.52
CA ALA A 93 14.24 14.54 4.66
C ALA A 93 15.60 14.94 4.05
N ASP A 94 15.66 16.14 3.49
CA ASP A 94 16.90 16.74 2.96
C ASP A 94 17.64 15.86 1.92
N CYS A 95 16.87 15.20 1.04
CA CYS A 95 17.38 14.27 0.04
C CYS A 95 17.19 14.79 -1.40
N SER A 96 18.18 15.52 -1.92
CA SER A 96 18.20 16.00 -3.32
C SER A 96 18.00 14.91 -4.40
N PRO A 97 18.65 13.72 -4.33
CA PRO A 97 18.38 12.67 -5.31
C PRO A 97 16.95 12.09 -5.18
N CYS A 98 16.31 12.18 -4.01
CA CYS A 98 14.91 11.82 -3.84
C CYS A 98 13.99 12.79 -4.59
N ASP A 99 14.28 14.10 -4.58
CA ASP A 99 13.55 15.09 -5.38
C ASP A 99 13.67 14.82 -6.88
N SER A 100 14.88 14.50 -7.33
CA SER A 100 15.13 14.13 -8.72
C SER A 100 14.31 12.90 -9.13
N GLY A 101 14.28 11.89 -8.26
CA GLY A 101 13.45 10.69 -8.45
C GLY A 101 11.95 10.99 -8.48
N ARG A 102 11.44 11.76 -7.51
CA ARG A 102 10.04 12.22 -7.48
C ARG A 102 9.67 12.92 -8.77
N ASN A 103 10.50 13.87 -9.23
CA ASN A 103 10.25 14.64 -10.43
C ASN A 103 10.27 13.79 -11.70
N PHE A 104 11.20 12.85 -11.81
CA PHE A 104 11.27 11.92 -12.93
C PHE A 104 9.97 11.11 -13.06
N LEU A 105 9.50 10.53 -11.95
CA LEU A 105 8.25 9.78 -11.92
C LEU A 105 7.03 10.68 -12.18
N SER A 106 6.99 11.91 -11.64
CA SER A 106 5.96 12.93 -11.94
C SER A 106 5.85 13.19 -13.44
N THR A 107 6.98 13.56 -14.04
CA THR A 107 7.06 14.04 -15.43
C THR A 107 6.67 12.94 -16.41
N ARG A 108 7.05 11.71 -16.08
CA ARG A 108 6.71 10.53 -16.88
C ARG A 108 5.27 10.04 -16.66
N GLY A 109 4.56 10.56 -15.65
CA GLY A 109 3.18 10.19 -15.36
C GLY A 109 3.07 8.79 -14.75
N ILE A 110 4.03 8.41 -13.90
CA ILE A 110 4.02 7.13 -13.21
C ILE A 110 3.27 7.28 -11.88
N PRO A 111 2.19 6.51 -11.63
CA PRO A 111 1.59 6.45 -10.31
C PRO A 111 2.51 5.66 -9.36
N PHE A 112 2.79 6.22 -8.18
CA PHE A 112 3.62 5.57 -7.16
C PHE A 112 3.17 5.97 -5.76
N ALA A 113 3.41 5.06 -4.82
CA ALA A 113 3.35 5.34 -3.39
C ALA A 113 4.69 5.90 -2.92
N GLU A 114 4.67 6.91 -2.05
CA GLU A 114 5.88 7.45 -1.44
C GLU A 114 5.96 7.11 0.05
N LYS A 115 7.10 6.56 0.46
CA LYS A 115 7.40 6.17 1.83
C LYS A 115 8.58 6.98 2.37
N THR A 116 8.36 7.77 3.40
CA THR A 116 9.41 8.61 4.00
C THR A 116 10.13 7.87 5.13
N VAL A 117 11.44 8.03 5.18
CA VAL A 117 12.35 7.47 6.17
C VAL A 117 12.96 8.63 6.96
N ASN A 118 12.28 9.03 8.03
CA ASN A 118 12.64 10.22 8.80
C ASN A 118 12.91 9.92 10.28
N SER A 119 12.40 8.80 10.81
CA SER A 119 12.65 8.37 12.19
C SER A 119 13.66 7.22 12.27
N SER A 120 14.20 6.97 13.47
CA SER A 120 15.06 5.80 13.72
C SER A 120 14.36 4.47 13.42
N ASP A 121 13.05 4.41 13.70
CA ASP A 121 12.23 3.23 13.44
C ASP A 121 12.05 3.01 11.93
N ASP A 122 11.87 4.09 11.17
CA ASP A 122 11.86 4.02 9.71
C ASP A 122 13.21 3.54 9.17
N VAL A 123 14.33 4.06 9.69
CA VAL A 123 15.68 3.67 9.24
C VAL A 123 15.90 2.17 9.48
N ALA A 124 15.51 1.67 10.66
CA ALA A 124 15.60 0.26 10.99
C ALA A 124 14.69 -0.60 10.10
N ALA A 125 13.46 -0.15 9.83
CA ALA A 125 12.53 -0.82 8.93
C ALA A 125 13.04 -0.84 7.47
N PHE A 126 13.55 0.30 6.99
CA PHE A 126 14.11 0.45 5.66
C PHE A 126 15.31 -0.49 5.44
N LYS A 127 16.22 -0.56 6.42
CA LYS A 127 17.37 -1.46 6.37
C LYS A 127 16.95 -2.93 6.31
N ARG A 128 15.94 -3.33 7.09
CA ARG A 128 15.39 -4.70 7.06
C ARG A 128 14.73 -5.04 5.73
N LEU A 129 13.99 -4.09 5.14
CA LEU A 129 13.25 -4.30 3.89
C LEU A 129 14.16 -4.33 2.66
N SER A 130 15.15 -3.45 2.60
CA SER A 130 15.95 -3.21 1.40
C SER A 130 17.38 -3.77 1.45
N GLY A 131 17.87 -4.09 2.66
CA GLY A 131 19.29 -4.36 2.91
C GLY A 131 20.19 -3.14 2.67
N ALA A 132 19.62 -1.95 2.42
CA ALA A 132 20.33 -0.72 2.10
C ALA A 132 20.20 0.31 3.22
N THR A 133 21.08 1.30 3.17
CA THR A 133 21.05 2.48 4.06
C THR A 133 21.06 3.78 3.27
N SER A 134 21.07 3.71 1.94
CA SER A 134 21.08 4.86 1.05
C SER A 134 19.70 5.10 0.45
N LEU A 135 19.39 6.38 0.26
CA LEU A 135 18.17 6.87 -0.38
C LEU A 135 18.54 7.64 -1.66
N PRO A 136 17.64 7.73 -2.65
CA PRO A 136 16.35 7.06 -2.71
C PRO A 136 16.47 5.55 -3.02
N LEU A 137 15.41 4.81 -2.73
CA LEU A 137 15.20 3.45 -3.25
C LEU A 137 13.90 3.46 -4.06
N LEU A 138 13.94 2.94 -5.28
CA LEU A 138 12.74 2.69 -6.08
C LEU A 138 12.46 1.20 -6.08
N THR A 139 11.21 0.80 -5.84
CA THR A 139 10.75 -0.54 -6.13
C THR A 139 9.78 -0.54 -7.30
N VAL A 140 9.96 -1.48 -8.22
CA VAL A 140 9.08 -1.72 -9.37
C VAL A 140 8.63 -3.17 -9.29
N GLY A 141 7.43 -3.41 -8.75
CA GLY A 141 7.03 -4.74 -8.30
C GLY A 141 8.02 -5.31 -7.29
N GLY A 142 8.62 -6.46 -7.59
CA GLY A 142 9.63 -7.09 -6.74
C GLY A 142 11.07 -6.61 -6.96
N GLN A 143 11.33 -5.78 -7.98
CA GLN A 143 12.67 -5.28 -8.28
C GLN A 143 12.98 -4.05 -7.42
N GLN A 144 14.22 -3.94 -6.92
CA GLN A 144 14.68 -2.80 -6.13
C GLN A 144 15.86 -2.10 -6.82
N LEU A 145 15.76 -0.79 -7.03
CA LEU A 145 16.78 0.07 -7.63
C LEU A 145 17.29 1.04 -6.58
N LYS A 146 18.59 0.93 -6.25
CA LYS A 146 19.23 1.72 -5.21
C LYS A 146 19.82 2.99 -5.80
N GLY A 147 19.52 4.14 -5.19
CA GLY A 147 19.92 5.44 -5.70
C GLY A 147 19.07 5.90 -6.89
N TYR A 148 19.34 7.12 -7.33
CA TYR A 148 18.68 7.70 -8.49
C TYR A 148 19.57 7.62 -9.74
N SER A 149 19.02 7.05 -10.80
CA SER A 149 19.57 7.08 -12.16
C SER A 149 18.42 7.14 -13.15
N ALA A 150 18.26 8.26 -13.86
CA ALA A 150 17.18 8.45 -14.81
C ALA A 150 17.16 7.35 -15.89
N THR A 151 18.35 6.96 -16.35
CA THR A 151 18.52 5.89 -17.35
C THR A 151 18.06 4.55 -16.79
N GLU A 152 18.57 4.14 -15.63
CA GLU A 152 18.25 2.84 -15.04
C GLU A 152 16.76 2.74 -14.68
N TRP A 153 16.23 3.75 -13.99
CA TRP A 153 14.81 3.80 -13.65
C TRP A 153 13.94 3.77 -14.92
N GLY A 154 14.36 4.49 -15.96
CA GLY A 154 13.70 4.48 -17.26
C GLY A 154 13.62 3.08 -17.88
N GLN A 155 14.72 2.33 -17.88
CA GLN A 155 14.76 0.97 -18.45
C GLN A 155 13.85 0.00 -17.70
N TYR A 156 13.84 0.04 -16.37
CA TYR A 156 12.98 -0.84 -15.58
C TYR A 156 11.49 -0.50 -15.75
N LEU A 157 11.14 0.79 -15.81
CA LEU A 157 9.77 1.22 -16.07
C LEU A 157 9.32 0.87 -17.48
N ASP A 158 10.19 1.03 -18.48
CA ASP A 158 9.96 0.57 -19.87
C ASP A 158 9.65 -0.93 -19.89
N ALA A 159 10.51 -1.74 -19.25
CA ALA A 159 10.36 -3.19 -19.19
C ALA A 159 9.10 -3.64 -18.43
N ALA A 160 8.68 -2.86 -17.43
CA ALA A 160 7.43 -3.07 -16.70
C ALA A 160 6.17 -2.63 -17.48
N GLY A 161 6.33 -2.05 -18.68
CA GLY A 161 5.23 -1.64 -19.55
C GLY A 161 4.67 -0.25 -19.26
N TYR A 162 5.36 0.57 -18.46
CA TYR A 162 4.93 1.94 -18.22
C TYR A 162 5.21 2.85 -19.42
N PRO A 163 4.27 3.73 -19.82
CA PRO A 163 4.48 4.69 -20.89
C PRO A 163 5.72 5.58 -20.67
N LYS A 164 6.39 5.95 -21.76
CA LYS A 164 7.56 6.86 -21.74
C LYS A 164 7.19 8.32 -21.54
N LYS A 165 5.92 8.65 -21.77
CA LYS A 165 5.33 9.99 -21.64
C LYS A 165 4.06 9.87 -20.81
N SER A 166 3.75 10.92 -20.05
CA SER A 166 2.53 10.95 -19.25
C SER A 166 1.31 10.88 -20.16
N VAL A 167 0.45 9.91 -19.88
CA VAL A 167 -0.91 9.80 -20.44
C VAL A 167 -1.97 10.08 -19.37
N LEU A 168 -1.53 10.53 -18.18
CA LEU A 168 -2.42 10.79 -17.07
C LEU A 168 -3.31 12.02 -17.34
N PRO A 169 -4.59 11.98 -16.93
CA PRO A 169 -5.47 13.12 -17.08
C PRO A 169 -5.04 14.29 -16.18
N PRO A 170 -5.37 15.55 -16.52
CA PRO A 170 -5.06 16.72 -15.69
C PRO A 170 -5.68 16.68 -14.27
N SER A 171 -6.75 15.90 -14.11
CA SER A 171 -7.41 15.65 -12.81
C SER A 171 -6.63 14.69 -11.92
N TYR A 172 -5.61 14.01 -12.43
CA TYR A 172 -4.79 13.11 -11.62
C TYR A 172 -4.13 13.87 -10.48
N ARG A 173 -4.19 13.29 -9.29
CA ARG A 173 -3.52 13.75 -8.08
C ARG A 173 -2.75 12.58 -7.51
N ARG A 174 -1.47 12.81 -7.21
CA ARG A 174 -0.65 11.82 -6.51
C ARG A 174 -1.11 11.72 -5.06
N GLU A 175 -1.07 10.51 -4.53
CA GLU A 175 -1.15 10.27 -3.10
C GLU A 175 -0.04 11.02 -2.33
N ALA A 176 -0.37 11.50 -1.13
CA ALA A 176 0.62 12.14 -0.29
C ALA A 176 1.65 11.13 0.22
N ALA A 177 2.89 11.59 0.45
CA ALA A 177 3.91 10.76 1.06
C ALA A 177 3.48 10.33 2.47
N THR A 178 3.77 9.08 2.81
CA THR A 178 3.42 8.48 4.12
C THR A 178 4.68 8.00 4.83
N PRO A 179 4.74 8.02 6.17
CA PRO A 179 5.87 7.43 6.88
C PRO A 179 5.98 5.93 6.57
N LEU A 180 7.21 5.41 6.56
CA LEU A 180 7.47 4.00 6.31
C LEU A 180 6.89 3.12 7.42
N VAL A 181 7.12 3.53 8.67
CA VAL A 181 6.48 2.95 9.85
C VAL A 181 5.37 3.91 10.26
N GLU A 182 4.13 3.41 10.19
CA GLU A 182 2.98 4.19 10.66
C GLU A 182 3.15 4.43 12.16
N ALA A 183 3.22 5.71 12.54
CA ALA A 183 3.26 6.08 13.95
C ALA A 183 1.96 5.56 14.57
N LYS A 184 2.08 4.55 15.45
CA LYS A 184 0.97 4.15 16.32
C LYS A 184 0.43 5.44 16.95
N PRO A 185 -0.86 5.77 16.81
CA PRO A 185 -1.40 6.95 17.47
C PRO A 185 -1.03 6.84 18.95
N ALA A 186 -0.18 7.75 19.41
CA ALA A 186 -0.01 7.94 20.83
C ALA A 186 -1.42 8.26 21.33
N ALA A 187 -1.95 7.40 22.20
CA ALA A 187 -3.20 7.69 22.89
C ALA A 187 -3.11 9.15 23.33
N ALA A 188 -4.07 9.97 22.86
CA ALA A 188 -4.07 11.40 23.09
C ALA A 188 -3.70 11.65 24.55
N PRO A 189 -2.80 12.60 24.87
CA PRO A 189 -2.56 12.95 26.25
C PRO A 189 -3.91 13.26 26.85
N ALA A 190 -4.37 12.44 27.80
CA ALA A 190 -5.53 12.77 28.59
C ALA A 190 -5.33 14.22 29.02
N THR A 191 -6.26 15.08 28.62
CA THR A 191 -6.24 16.50 28.92
C THR A 191 -5.91 16.61 30.39
N ARG A 192 -4.70 17.06 30.73
CA ARG A 192 -4.38 17.38 32.11
C ARG A 192 -5.26 18.57 32.40
N THR A 193 -6.36 18.33 33.10
CA THR A 193 -7.05 19.36 33.86
C THR A 193 -5.97 20.18 34.55
N PRO A 194 -5.93 21.52 34.40
CA PRO A 194 -5.01 22.33 35.17
C PRO A 194 -5.31 22.07 36.65
N ALA A 195 -4.47 21.28 37.30
CA ALA A 195 -4.41 21.26 38.75
C ALA A 195 -4.02 22.69 39.13
N GLY A 196 -4.91 23.35 39.86
CA GLY A 196 -4.71 24.71 40.34
C GLY A 196 -3.35 24.88 40.98
N GLN A 197 -2.81 26.09 40.81
CA GLN A 197 -1.57 26.57 41.45
C GLN A 197 -1.38 26.04 42.87
N PRO A 198 -0.14 25.74 43.28
CA PRO A 198 0.18 25.54 44.68
C PRO A 198 -0.17 26.82 45.44
N ALA A 199 -1.15 26.74 46.35
CA ALA A 199 -1.33 27.76 47.36
C ALA A 199 -0.07 27.77 48.22
N ALA A 200 0.50 28.96 48.40
CA ALA A 200 1.67 29.19 49.23
C ALA A 200 1.43 28.68 50.66
N ASP A 201 2.31 27.79 51.13
CA ASP A 201 2.44 27.46 52.54
C ASP A 201 2.76 28.75 53.32
N THR A 202 1.79 29.23 54.07
CA THR A 202 1.99 30.22 55.12
C THR A 202 2.40 29.45 56.37
N PRO A 203 3.57 29.70 56.99
CA PRO A 203 3.93 29.04 58.23
C PRO A 203 2.93 29.39 59.35
N ALA A 204 2.34 28.36 59.95
CA ALA A 204 1.48 28.51 61.12
C ALA A 204 2.32 28.99 62.32
N GLU A 205 1.97 30.15 62.84
CA GLU A 205 2.50 30.72 64.08
C GLU A 205 2.07 29.86 65.28
N VAL A 206 3.04 29.29 65.97
CA VAL A 206 2.84 28.56 67.24
C VAL A 206 2.66 29.57 68.38
N PRO A 207 1.58 29.49 69.20
CA PRO A 207 1.46 30.34 70.37
C PRO A 207 2.43 29.84 71.45
N VAL A 208 3.52 30.57 71.67
CA VAL A 208 4.38 30.39 72.84
C VAL A 208 3.74 31.05 74.05
N THR A 209 3.34 30.24 75.03
CA THR A 209 2.92 30.72 76.34
C THR A 209 4.19 31.02 77.16
N PRO A 210 4.38 32.22 77.74
CA PRO A 210 5.58 32.53 78.52
C PRO A 210 5.51 31.96 79.95
N PRO A 211 6.62 31.42 80.51
CA PRO A 211 6.67 31.09 81.93
C PRO A 211 7.02 32.31 82.81
N ALA A 212 6.38 32.33 83.97
CA ALA A 212 6.74 32.90 85.27
C ALA A 212 7.56 34.22 85.37
N SER A 213 6.93 35.16 86.07
CA SER A 213 7.43 36.38 86.71
C SER A 213 8.86 36.37 87.25
N ASN A 214 9.65 37.37 86.84
CA ASN A 214 10.94 37.78 87.43
C ASN A 214 10.71 39.03 88.33
N PRO A 215 11.13 39.03 89.61
CA PRO A 215 10.80 40.09 90.57
C PRO A 215 11.55 41.43 90.42
N SER A 216 12.47 41.58 89.46
CA SER A 216 13.39 42.74 89.46
C SER A 216 13.08 43.88 88.46
N GLY A 217 11.86 43.93 87.91
CA GLY A 217 11.20 45.20 87.53
C GLY A 217 11.93 46.23 86.64
N ILE A 218 12.85 45.87 85.73
CA ILE A 218 13.46 46.83 84.79
C ILE A 218 13.64 46.19 83.40
N ARG A 219 13.19 46.88 82.35
CA ARG A 219 13.30 46.50 80.93
C ARG A 219 14.19 47.49 80.17
N PHE A 220 15.04 46.95 79.30
CA PHE A 220 15.80 47.69 78.27
C PHE A 220 14.97 47.83 77.00
#